data_AF-A0A150P7Q5-F1
#
_entry.id   AF-A0A150P7Q5-F1
#
_cell.length_a   1.000
_cell.length_b   1.000
_cell.length_c   1.000
_cell.angle_alpha   90.00
_cell.angle_beta   90.00
_cell.angle_gamma   90.00
#
_symmetry.space_group_name_H-M   'P 1'
#
loop_
_entity.id
_entity.type
_entity.pdbx_description
1 polymer ?
#
loop_
_entity_poly.entity_id
_entity_poly.type
_entity_poly.pdbx_seq_one_letter_code
_entity_poly.pdbx_strand_id
1 'polypeptide(L)'
;MKRLHFAARLCAVLAAAWLPVIACSGGGGGDKGNAADNGGGGQGASGAGSSSSGTSSSSGDFGDIGLTSTGPGGPPPDAGNQTTCDDEGNCTCINIASIGREGVWGPCSSDSTTALQNWLNTQSTAQVDNYNTEKPTLTPEFLAKYDVILLQWMVTKGAQNDDGAPWQFSADEVKALEDWVNSGGGLIALSGYQCDGQGCTIHDVTATNQLLSFADIQFNTDGLLDPARSGCPNCNCWGGPLPLGGPLPGSVGTWNQDTPIGKDIRSVGAYIARSIKTSTATVDCTDGTNNFAVHKEVGKGHIVAFGDEWVTYSGQWLGTAECLNPQMYTDPNSACYERSAAQVFQISQFWYNAIKYAASSVECFTIEDPAIIR
;
A
#
# COMPACT_ATOMS: atom_id res chain seq x y z
N MET A 1 76.15 42.04 -9.13
CA MET A 1 76.60 41.36 -7.89
C MET A 1 75.59 40.26 -7.60
N LYS A 2 75.91 38.98 -7.88
CA LYS A 2 76.39 37.94 -6.96
C LYS A 2 75.36 37.45 -5.91
N ARG A 3 74.97 36.17 -6.10
CA ARG A 3 74.66 35.06 -5.15
C ARG A 3 73.35 35.13 -4.35
N LEU A 4 72.43 34.16 -4.41
CA LEU A 4 72.41 32.69 -4.12
C LEU A 4 72.11 32.34 -2.65
N HIS A 5 71.23 31.32 -2.52
CA HIS A 5 70.98 30.37 -1.41
C HIS A 5 69.86 30.71 -0.39
N PHE A 6 69.11 29.79 0.23
CA PHE A 6 69.22 28.33 0.46
C PHE A 6 67.81 27.71 0.67
N ALA A 7 67.77 26.39 0.83
CA ALA A 7 66.70 25.43 0.70
C ALA A 7 65.82 25.11 1.96
N ALA A 8 64.84 24.23 1.70
CA ALA A 8 64.40 23.06 2.48
C ALA A 8 63.31 23.18 3.57
N ARG A 9 62.28 22.32 3.41
CA ARG A 9 61.62 21.41 4.39
C ARG A 9 60.43 20.75 3.67
N LEU A 10 60.48 19.51 3.18
CA LEU A 10 60.35 18.22 3.89
C LEU A 10 59.28 18.19 5.00
N CYS A 11 58.19 17.46 4.76
CA CYS A 11 57.72 16.37 5.62
C CYS A 11 56.62 15.57 4.90
N ALA A 12 56.96 14.33 4.55
CA ALA A 12 56.00 13.27 4.24
C ALA A 12 55.44 12.71 5.55
N VAL A 13 54.15 12.37 5.58
CA VAL A 13 53.57 11.50 6.62
C VAL A 13 52.89 10.33 5.92
N LEU A 14 53.41 9.15 6.24
CA LEU A 14 52.95 7.82 5.93
C LEU A 14 52.01 7.32 7.04
N ALA A 15 51.22 6.30 6.69
CA ALA A 15 50.52 5.35 7.57
C ALA A 15 49.14 5.81 8.12
N ALA A 16 48.11 4.97 8.26
CA ALA A 16 48.03 3.51 8.18
C ALA A 16 46.61 3.09 7.77
N ALA A 17 46.52 2.09 6.88
CA ALA A 17 45.30 1.34 6.64
C ALA A 17 45.14 0.29 7.76
N TRP A 18 43.95 0.23 8.36
CA TRP A 18 43.53 -0.87 9.23
C TRP A 18 42.20 -1.40 8.70
N LEU A 19 42.23 -2.60 8.14
CA LEU A 19 41.08 -3.44 7.82
C LEU A 19 40.95 -4.50 8.94
N PRO A 20 39.77 -4.66 9.58
CA PRO A 20 39.46 -5.90 10.26
C PRO A 20 38.88 -6.91 9.26
N VAL A 21 39.64 -7.98 9.05
CA VAL A 21 39.18 -9.24 8.48
C VAL A 21 38.36 -9.96 9.54
N ILE A 22 37.05 -10.13 9.33
CA ILE A 22 36.25 -11.11 10.08
C ILE A 22 36.07 -12.32 9.18
N ALA A 23 36.74 -13.41 9.58
CA ALA A 23 36.60 -14.73 9.03
C ALA A 23 35.28 -15.35 9.51
N CYS A 24 34.47 -15.86 8.57
CA CYS A 24 33.47 -16.88 8.86
C CYS A 24 33.87 -18.15 8.12
N SER A 25 34.32 -19.12 8.91
CA SER A 25 34.60 -20.50 8.53
C SER A 25 33.32 -21.21 8.06
N GLY A 26 33.35 -21.74 6.85
CA GLY A 26 32.38 -22.73 6.39
C GLY A 26 32.90 -24.16 6.62
N GLY A 27 31.95 -25.05 6.91
CA GLY A 27 32.01 -26.44 6.43
C GLY A 27 32.20 -27.55 7.47
N GLY A 28 31.13 -28.33 7.68
CA GLY A 28 31.24 -29.77 7.52
C GLY A 28 30.74 -30.65 8.68
N GLY A 29 29.66 -31.39 8.42
CA GLY A 29 29.68 -32.85 8.62
C GLY A 29 28.93 -33.42 9.82
N GLY A 30 27.65 -33.72 9.59
CA GLY A 30 27.04 -35.05 9.80
C GLY A 30 26.97 -35.65 11.21
N ASP A 31 25.75 -35.93 11.68
CA ASP A 31 25.47 -37.23 12.26
C ASP A 31 24.01 -37.68 12.07
N LYS A 32 23.86 -38.99 11.90
CA LYS A 32 22.65 -39.75 11.58
C LYS A 32 21.97 -40.28 12.85
N GLY A 33 20.66 -40.54 12.75
CA GLY A 33 19.88 -41.46 13.59
C GLY A 33 19.12 -40.75 14.72
N ASN A 34 17.86 -41.05 15.04
CA ASN A 34 17.11 -42.30 14.88
C ASN A 34 15.60 -42.00 14.80
N ALA A 35 14.90 -42.87 14.07
CA ALA A 35 13.45 -43.03 14.15
C ALA A 35 13.04 -43.66 15.49
N ALA A 36 11.90 -43.24 16.05
CA ALA A 36 10.85 -44.09 16.63
C ALA A 36 9.70 -43.25 17.23
N ASP A 37 8.52 -43.43 16.65
CA ASP A 37 7.24 -43.76 17.29
C ASP A 37 6.53 -42.86 18.33
N ASN A 38 5.29 -42.55 17.93
CA ASN A 38 4.01 -42.73 18.64
C ASN A 38 3.52 -41.76 19.72
N GLY A 39 2.26 -41.36 19.51
CA GLY A 39 1.32 -40.80 20.49
C GLY A 39 0.88 -39.39 20.09
N GLY A 40 -0.36 -39.07 19.73
CA GLY A 40 -1.64 -39.73 19.95
C GLY A 40 -2.62 -38.71 20.52
N GLY A 41 -3.77 -38.54 19.87
CA GLY A 41 -5.02 -38.11 20.50
C GLY A 41 -5.28 -36.61 20.62
N GLY A 42 -6.42 -36.16 20.05
CA GLY A 42 -6.98 -34.83 20.29
C GLY A 42 -8.11 -34.44 19.35
N GLN A 43 -9.15 -35.28 19.25
CA GLN A 43 -10.41 -34.96 18.57
C GLN A 43 -11.31 -34.05 19.45
N GLY A 44 -11.98 -33.10 18.79
CA GLY A 44 -13.44 -32.91 18.94
C GLY A 44 -13.94 -31.94 20.00
N ALA A 45 -14.63 -30.89 19.52
CA ALA A 45 -15.90 -30.47 20.12
C ALA A 45 -16.80 -29.86 19.04
N SER A 46 -17.62 -30.71 18.44
CA SER A 46 -18.87 -30.36 17.77
C SER A 46 -20.04 -30.57 18.73
N GLY A 47 -21.05 -29.71 18.63
CA GLY A 47 -22.36 -29.82 19.25
C GLY A 47 -23.14 -28.55 18.93
N ALA A 48 -23.95 -28.52 17.85
CA ALA A 48 -25.35 -28.99 17.79
C ALA A 48 -26.21 -28.29 18.86
N GLY A 49 -27.28 -27.57 18.57
CA GLY A 49 -28.13 -27.45 17.39
C GLY A 49 -29.54 -27.14 17.92
N SER A 50 -30.33 -26.35 17.21
CA SER A 50 -31.79 -26.37 17.34
C SER A 50 -32.43 -25.72 16.12
N SER A 51 -33.05 -26.56 15.33
CA SER A 51 -33.98 -26.25 14.27
C SER A 51 -35.36 -25.95 14.85
N SER A 52 -35.99 -24.88 14.38
CA SER A 52 -37.45 -24.78 14.36
C SER A 52 -37.88 -24.01 13.11
N SER A 53 -38.56 -24.74 12.24
CA SER A 53 -39.30 -24.31 11.07
C SER A 53 -40.58 -23.54 11.43
N GLY A 54 -41.02 -22.60 10.60
CA GLY A 54 -42.37 -22.04 10.70
C GLY A 54 -42.65 -20.72 9.98
N THR A 55 -42.82 -20.78 8.66
CA THR A 55 -43.88 -20.12 7.83
C THR A 55 -44.24 -18.62 7.93
N SER A 56 -44.22 -18.00 6.73
CA SER A 56 -45.17 -17.05 6.09
C SER A 56 -45.19 -15.53 6.41
N SER A 57 -45.00 -14.79 5.31
CA SER A 57 -45.65 -13.53 4.85
C SER A 57 -45.50 -12.25 5.67
N SER A 58 -44.92 -11.20 5.07
CA SER A 58 -45.65 -10.08 4.40
C SER A 58 -44.78 -8.81 4.31
N SER A 59 -44.63 -8.29 3.09
CA SER A 59 -44.67 -6.85 2.68
C SER A 59 -44.10 -5.73 3.58
N GLY A 60 -43.22 -4.92 2.98
CA GLY A 60 -42.83 -3.57 3.40
C GLY A 60 -41.45 -3.24 2.83
N ASP A 61 -41.32 -2.93 1.54
CA ASP A 61 -41.47 -1.57 0.97
C ASP A 61 -40.74 -0.50 1.80
N PHE A 62 -39.48 -0.24 1.42
CA PHE A 62 -38.74 0.97 1.78
C PHE A 62 -37.97 1.46 0.55
N GLY A 63 -38.61 2.36 -0.20
CA GLY A 63 -38.02 3.65 -0.55
C GLY A 63 -36.88 3.65 -1.56
N ASP A 64 -37.21 3.32 -2.81
CA ASP A 64 -36.44 3.69 -4.00
C ASP A 64 -36.36 5.23 -4.13
N ILE A 65 -35.17 5.81 -4.05
CA ILE A 65 -34.91 7.21 -4.39
C ILE A 65 -34.77 7.29 -5.91
N GLY A 66 -35.92 7.31 -6.59
CA GLY A 66 -36.00 7.52 -8.02
C GLY A 66 -35.55 8.94 -8.40
N LEU A 67 -34.37 9.05 -9.01
CA LEU A 67 -33.92 10.25 -9.72
C LEU A 67 -34.24 10.10 -11.22
N THR A 68 -35.51 10.24 -11.59
CA THR A 68 -35.90 10.26 -13.02
C THR A 68 -35.68 11.65 -13.62
N SER A 69 -34.57 11.83 -14.33
CA SER A 69 -34.38 12.97 -15.25
C SER A 69 -34.70 12.53 -16.68
N THR A 70 -35.92 12.80 -17.14
CA THR A 70 -36.27 12.68 -18.56
C THR A 70 -36.11 14.05 -19.23
N GLY A 71 -34.94 14.30 -19.81
CA GLY A 71 -34.66 15.41 -20.70
C GLY A 71 -34.11 14.89 -22.03
N PRO A 72 -34.66 15.29 -23.20
CA PRO A 72 -34.15 14.82 -24.48
C PRO A 72 -32.88 15.60 -24.87
N GLY A 73 -31.73 14.92 -24.92
CA GLY A 73 -30.51 15.43 -25.54
C GLY A 73 -29.28 15.66 -24.64
N GLY A 74 -29.21 15.05 -23.46
CA GLY A 74 -27.97 14.98 -22.67
C GLY A 74 -27.02 13.89 -23.16
N PRO A 75 -25.70 13.97 -22.86
CA PRO A 75 -24.79 12.83 -23.04
C PRO A 75 -25.33 11.58 -22.33
N PRO A 76 -24.92 10.36 -22.73
CA PRO A 76 -25.47 9.13 -22.16
C PRO A 76 -25.45 9.21 -20.64
N PRO A 77 -26.52 8.76 -19.94
CA PRO A 77 -26.46 8.60 -18.50
C PRO A 77 -25.20 7.79 -18.18
N ASP A 78 -24.46 8.21 -17.15
CA ASP A 78 -23.30 7.48 -16.63
C ASP A 78 -23.73 6.03 -16.48
N ALA A 79 -23.26 5.18 -17.40
CA ALA A 79 -23.67 3.79 -17.45
C ALA A 79 -22.98 3.13 -16.27
N GLY A 80 -23.63 3.18 -15.11
CA GLY A 80 -23.19 2.42 -13.94
C GLY A 80 -22.88 1.01 -14.43
N ASN A 81 -21.63 0.62 -14.31
CA ASN A 81 -21.18 -0.66 -14.83
C ASN A 81 -22.08 -1.75 -14.26
N GLN A 82 -22.71 -2.51 -15.15
CA GLN A 82 -23.53 -3.63 -14.72
C GLN A 82 -22.59 -4.75 -14.30
N THR A 83 -22.92 -5.40 -13.18
CA THR A 83 -22.19 -6.58 -12.72
C THR A 83 -22.17 -7.65 -13.82
N THR A 84 -20.98 -8.07 -14.23
CA THR A 84 -20.77 -9.18 -15.18
C THR A 84 -20.39 -10.43 -14.42
N CYS A 85 -21.13 -11.51 -14.61
CA CYS A 85 -20.82 -12.79 -13.96
C CYS A 85 -20.35 -13.82 -14.98
N ASP A 86 -19.36 -14.64 -14.61
CA ASP A 86 -18.97 -15.81 -15.39
C ASP A 86 -19.96 -16.98 -15.19
N ASP A 87 -19.77 -18.07 -15.94
CA ASP A 87 -20.63 -19.25 -15.89
C ASP A 87 -20.52 -19.98 -14.54
N GLU A 88 -19.44 -19.74 -13.79
CA GLU A 88 -19.19 -20.22 -12.44
C GLU A 88 -19.88 -19.37 -11.35
N GLY A 89 -20.49 -18.24 -11.73
CA GLY A 89 -21.21 -17.34 -10.83
C GLY A 89 -20.33 -16.32 -10.11
N ASN A 90 -19.07 -16.15 -10.52
CA ASN A 90 -18.20 -15.09 -10.03
C ASN A 90 -18.57 -13.79 -10.72
N CYS A 91 -18.97 -12.80 -9.94
CA CYS A 91 -19.51 -11.54 -10.43
C CYS A 91 -18.53 -10.39 -10.23
N THR A 92 -18.12 -9.76 -11.33
CA THR A 92 -17.27 -8.56 -11.37
C THR A 92 -18.14 -7.32 -11.56
N CYS A 93 -17.97 -6.34 -10.71
CA CYS A 93 -18.62 -5.03 -10.80
C CYS A 93 -17.64 -3.93 -11.23
N ILE A 94 -16.40 -3.95 -10.70
CA ILE A 94 -15.36 -2.99 -11.10
C ILE A 94 -14.12 -3.71 -11.57
N ASN A 95 -13.42 -3.09 -12.53
CA ASN A 95 -12.10 -3.49 -12.99
C ASN A 95 -11.05 -2.52 -12.45
N ILE A 96 -9.99 -3.07 -11.88
CA ILE A 96 -8.87 -2.32 -11.30
C ILE A 96 -7.60 -2.66 -12.08
N ALA A 97 -6.89 -1.65 -12.59
CA ALA A 97 -5.53 -1.83 -13.08
C ALA A 97 -4.52 -1.44 -12.00
N SER A 98 -3.70 -2.40 -11.57
CA SER A 98 -2.52 -2.13 -10.74
C SER A 98 -1.31 -1.92 -11.64
N ILE A 99 -0.80 -0.70 -11.70
CA ILE A 99 0.22 -0.26 -12.66
C ILE A 99 1.54 0.01 -11.93
N GLY A 100 2.58 -0.69 -12.39
CA GLY A 100 3.95 -0.60 -11.92
C GLY A 100 4.36 -1.81 -11.08
N ARG A 101 5.59 -1.77 -10.56
CA ARG A 101 6.28 -2.95 -10.01
C ARG A 101 5.72 -3.32 -8.64
N GLU A 102 5.71 -4.61 -8.35
CA GLU A 102 5.42 -5.12 -7.00
C GLU A 102 6.64 -4.95 -6.10
N GLY A 103 6.45 -4.53 -4.86
CA GLY A 103 7.54 -4.33 -3.92
C GLY A 103 8.33 -5.60 -3.58
N VAL A 104 9.65 -5.45 -3.43
CA VAL A 104 10.61 -6.53 -3.16
C VAL A 104 11.38 -6.36 -1.84
N TRP A 105 10.92 -5.44 -0.98
CA TRP A 105 11.59 -5.03 0.27
C TRP A 105 10.83 -5.42 1.54
N GLY A 106 9.82 -6.29 1.41
CA GLY A 106 9.19 -6.89 2.58
C GLY A 106 10.24 -7.46 3.54
N PRO A 107 9.93 -7.58 4.84
CA PRO A 107 10.91 -7.89 5.88
C PRO A 107 11.56 -9.27 5.69
N CYS A 108 10.96 -10.14 4.86
CA CYS A 108 11.56 -11.37 4.39
C CYS A 108 11.00 -11.85 3.05
N SER A 109 11.65 -12.87 2.47
CA SER A 109 11.28 -13.51 1.22
C SER A 109 9.88 -14.13 1.18
N SER A 110 9.24 -14.34 2.34
CA SER A 110 7.85 -14.82 2.42
C SER A 110 6.83 -13.69 2.31
N ASP A 111 7.25 -12.43 2.43
CA ASP A 111 6.35 -11.29 2.29
C ASP A 111 6.20 -10.91 0.81
N SER A 112 4.96 -10.75 0.38
CA SER A 112 4.60 -10.42 -1.00
C SER A 112 3.49 -9.38 -1.03
N THR A 113 3.29 -8.71 -2.16
CA THR A 113 2.20 -7.75 -2.36
C THR A 113 0.90 -8.41 -2.81
N THR A 114 0.82 -9.74 -2.78
CA THR A 114 -0.34 -10.49 -3.28
C THR A 114 -1.56 -10.40 -2.36
N ALA A 115 -1.39 -9.96 -1.10
CA ALA A 115 -2.46 -9.92 -0.11
C ALA A 115 -3.63 -9.02 -0.54
N LEU A 116 -3.35 -7.83 -1.06
CA LEU A 116 -4.39 -6.92 -1.56
C LEU A 116 -5.18 -7.57 -2.72
N GLN A 117 -4.49 -8.15 -3.69
CA GLN A 117 -5.15 -8.78 -4.85
C GLN A 117 -5.98 -9.99 -4.42
N ASN A 118 -5.43 -10.84 -3.55
CA ASN A 118 -6.15 -11.98 -3.01
C ASN A 118 -7.39 -11.54 -2.21
N TRP A 119 -7.26 -10.48 -1.42
CA TRP A 119 -8.37 -9.92 -0.66
C TRP A 119 -9.45 -9.36 -1.59
N LEU A 120 -9.09 -8.59 -2.62
CA LEU A 120 -10.05 -8.08 -3.61
C LEU A 120 -10.76 -9.21 -4.35
N ASN A 121 -10.01 -10.21 -4.83
CA ASN A 121 -10.58 -11.33 -5.57
C ASN A 121 -11.45 -12.26 -4.71
N THR A 122 -11.31 -12.26 -3.38
CA THR A 122 -12.04 -13.18 -2.49
C THR A 122 -13.10 -12.52 -1.63
N GLN A 123 -12.97 -11.23 -1.34
CA GLN A 123 -13.87 -10.48 -0.45
C GLN A 123 -14.65 -9.40 -1.21
N SER A 124 -14.45 -9.23 -2.52
CA SER A 124 -15.11 -8.14 -3.26
C SER A 124 -15.62 -8.57 -4.62
N THR A 125 -16.41 -7.69 -5.23
CA THR A 125 -16.83 -7.80 -6.63
C THR A 125 -15.89 -7.01 -7.56
N ALA A 126 -14.59 -6.97 -7.26
CA ALA A 126 -13.59 -6.38 -8.13
C ALA A 126 -12.78 -7.44 -8.86
N GLN A 127 -12.32 -7.10 -10.06
CA GLN A 127 -11.28 -7.84 -10.78
C GLN A 127 -10.04 -6.97 -10.92
N VAL A 128 -8.86 -7.54 -10.67
CA VAL A 128 -7.59 -6.80 -10.71
C VAL A 128 -6.67 -7.34 -11.80
N ASP A 129 -6.29 -6.46 -12.73
CA ASP A 129 -5.24 -6.70 -13.72
C ASP A 129 -3.93 -6.07 -13.24
N ASN A 130 -2.84 -6.84 -13.21
CA ASN A 130 -1.52 -6.35 -12.80
C ASN A 130 -0.62 -6.07 -14.02
N TYR A 131 -0.10 -4.85 -14.09
CA TYR A 131 0.89 -4.38 -15.05
C TYR A 131 2.24 -4.16 -14.37
N ASN A 132 2.85 -5.26 -13.93
CA ASN A 132 4.07 -5.26 -13.10
C ASN A 132 5.38 -5.60 -13.83
N THR A 133 5.33 -5.80 -15.15
CA THR A 133 6.50 -6.13 -15.99
C THR A 133 6.88 -5.05 -16.97
N GLU A 134 5.90 -4.43 -17.62
CA GLU A 134 6.06 -3.45 -18.68
C GLU A 134 5.11 -2.28 -18.50
N LYS A 135 5.55 -1.09 -18.90
CA LYS A 135 4.74 0.14 -18.85
C LYS A 135 3.60 0.05 -19.87
N PRO A 136 2.32 0.07 -19.46
CA PRO A 136 1.23 0.22 -20.42
C PRO A 136 1.25 1.63 -21.04
N THR A 137 0.75 1.75 -22.26
CA THR A 137 0.46 3.06 -22.83
C THR A 137 -0.93 3.49 -22.37
N LEU A 138 -1.03 4.64 -21.69
CA LEU A 138 -2.29 5.15 -21.15
C LEU A 138 -3.12 5.83 -22.24
N THR A 139 -3.67 5.05 -23.17
CA THR A 139 -4.60 5.55 -24.19
C THR A 139 -6.04 5.57 -23.65
N PRO A 140 -6.96 6.36 -24.25
CA PRO A 140 -8.37 6.31 -23.88
C PRO A 140 -8.97 4.90 -23.92
N GLU A 141 -8.57 4.07 -24.90
CA GLU A 141 -9.04 2.68 -25.04
C GLU A 141 -8.49 1.75 -23.95
N PHE A 142 -7.29 2.03 -23.45
CA PHE A 142 -6.74 1.32 -22.30
C PHE A 142 -7.51 1.69 -21.02
N LEU A 143 -7.64 2.99 -20.77
CA LEU A 143 -8.26 3.53 -19.56
C LEU A 143 -9.74 3.17 -19.44
N ALA A 144 -10.48 3.14 -20.56
CA ALA A 144 -11.90 2.79 -20.59
C ALA A 144 -12.22 1.34 -20.15
N LYS A 145 -11.22 0.49 -19.96
CA LYS A 145 -11.39 -0.87 -19.42
C LYS A 145 -11.49 -0.91 -17.91
N TYR A 146 -11.06 0.15 -17.24
CA TYR A 146 -10.88 0.20 -15.80
C TYR A 146 -11.74 1.28 -15.17
N ASP A 147 -12.25 0.96 -13.98
CA ASP A 147 -12.96 1.89 -13.10
C ASP A 147 -11.97 2.56 -12.14
N VAL A 148 -10.97 1.79 -11.70
CA VAL A 148 -9.92 2.27 -10.80
C VAL A 148 -8.54 1.93 -11.35
N ILE A 149 -7.61 2.87 -11.24
CA ILE A 149 -6.19 2.65 -11.48
C ILE A 149 -5.44 2.83 -10.17
N LEU A 150 -4.68 1.82 -9.78
CA LEU A 150 -3.75 1.85 -8.66
C LEU A 150 -2.33 2.03 -9.22
N LEU A 151 -1.66 3.12 -8.86
CA LEU A 151 -0.27 3.40 -9.23
C LEU A 151 0.65 2.99 -8.08
N GLN A 152 1.66 2.16 -8.37
CA GLN A 152 2.71 1.77 -7.44
C GLN A 152 4.04 1.58 -8.16
N TRP A 153 5.16 2.01 -7.58
CA TRP A 153 6.53 1.72 -8.03
C TRP A 153 6.78 1.65 -9.56
N MET A 154 6.53 2.74 -10.27
CA MET A 154 6.59 2.77 -11.74
C MET A 154 8.04 2.93 -12.27
N VAL A 155 8.81 1.84 -12.22
CA VAL A 155 10.25 1.82 -12.57
C VAL A 155 10.60 0.70 -13.55
N THR A 156 11.67 0.88 -14.33
CA THR A 156 11.96 -0.02 -15.46
C THR A 156 12.46 -1.40 -15.06
N LYS A 157 13.11 -1.59 -13.91
CA LYS A 157 13.64 -2.89 -13.49
C LYS A 157 12.90 -3.50 -12.30
N GLY A 158 12.59 -2.70 -11.28
CA GLY A 158 11.83 -3.20 -10.14
C GLY A 158 12.55 -4.28 -9.34
N ALA A 159 13.86 -4.13 -9.09
CA ALA A 159 14.64 -5.09 -8.33
C ALA A 159 15.22 -4.46 -7.05
N GLN A 160 15.50 -5.29 -6.05
CA GLN A 160 16.08 -4.83 -4.79
C GLN A 160 17.42 -4.12 -5.07
N ASN A 161 17.50 -2.85 -4.69
CA ASN A 161 18.66 -1.96 -4.93
C ASN A 161 18.94 -1.64 -6.41
N ASP A 162 18.01 -1.91 -7.33
CA ASP A 162 18.13 -1.58 -8.76
C ASP A 162 16.74 -1.32 -9.37
N ASP A 163 16.20 -0.12 -9.17
CA ASP A 163 14.91 0.28 -9.74
C ASP A 163 14.97 0.42 -11.26
N GLY A 164 16.16 0.70 -11.80
CA GLY A 164 16.32 1.24 -13.15
C GLY A 164 15.93 2.72 -13.20
N ALA A 165 15.34 3.14 -14.33
CA ALA A 165 14.87 4.50 -14.54
C ALA A 165 13.37 4.60 -14.18
N PRO A 166 12.88 5.78 -13.78
CA PRO A 166 11.44 6.00 -13.68
C PRO A 166 10.79 5.85 -15.05
N TRP A 167 9.61 5.24 -15.08
CA TRP A 167 8.77 5.26 -16.27
C TRP A 167 8.51 6.71 -16.72
N GLN A 168 8.44 6.90 -18.03
CA GLN A 168 8.16 8.20 -18.64
C GLN A 168 6.81 8.12 -19.34
N PHE A 169 5.95 9.11 -19.08
CA PHE A 169 4.68 9.26 -19.76
C PHE A 169 4.74 10.43 -20.74
N SER A 170 4.08 10.31 -21.88
CA SER A 170 3.93 11.46 -22.78
C SER A 170 2.92 12.47 -22.22
N ALA A 171 2.91 13.69 -22.76
CA ALA A 171 1.86 14.66 -22.45
C ALA A 171 0.47 14.14 -22.83
N ASP A 172 0.36 13.36 -23.90
CA ASP A 172 -0.90 12.75 -24.34
C ASP A 172 -1.39 11.67 -23.36
N GLU A 173 -0.48 10.87 -22.78
CA GLU A 173 -0.83 9.89 -21.75
C GLU A 173 -1.32 10.55 -20.45
N VAL A 174 -0.64 11.61 -20.01
CA VAL A 174 -1.08 12.40 -18.84
C VAL A 174 -2.44 13.01 -19.10
N LYS A 175 -2.65 13.58 -20.29
CA LYS A 175 -3.94 14.17 -20.67
C LYS A 175 -5.06 13.15 -20.77
N ALA A 176 -4.78 11.96 -21.31
CA ALA A 176 -5.74 10.87 -21.38
C ALA A 176 -6.16 10.40 -19.97
N LEU A 177 -5.20 10.28 -19.05
CA LEU A 177 -5.50 9.97 -17.66
C LEU A 177 -6.34 11.08 -17.00
N GLU A 178 -5.97 12.34 -17.18
CA GLU A 178 -6.73 13.50 -16.70
C GLU A 178 -8.18 13.47 -17.20
N ASP A 179 -8.38 13.23 -18.50
CA ASP A 179 -9.73 13.18 -19.11
C ASP A 179 -10.55 12.01 -18.58
N TRP A 180 -9.93 10.85 -18.39
CA TRP A 180 -10.57 9.68 -17.82
C TRP A 180 -10.99 9.92 -16.36
N VAL A 181 -10.11 10.50 -15.52
CA VAL A 181 -10.48 10.89 -14.15
C VAL A 181 -11.61 11.90 -14.16
N ASN A 182 -11.50 12.98 -14.95
CA ASN A 182 -12.58 13.98 -15.05
C ASN A 182 -13.93 13.38 -15.46
N SER A 183 -13.91 12.25 -16.19
CA SER A 183 -15.08 11.54 -16.66
C SER A 183 -15.63 10.49 -15.68
N GLY A 184 -15.01 10.30 -14.50
CA GLY A 184 -15.50 9.39 -13.46
C GLY A 184 -14.54 8.29 -13.03
N GLY A 185 -13.34 8.23 -13.61
CA GLY A 185 -12.30 7.27 -13.24
C GLY A 185 -11.74 7.51 -11.84
N GLY A 186 -11.45 6.43 -11.12
CA GLY A 186 -10.83 6.44 -9.79
C GLY A 186 -9.32 6.26 -9.84
N LEU A 187 -8.54 7.12 -9.22
CA LEU A 187 -7.09 6.99 -9.17
C LEU A 187 -6.62 6.80 -7.71
N ILE A 188 -5.86 5.76 -7.45
CA ILE A 188 -5.16 5.55 -6.17
C ILE A 188 -3.67 5.60 -6.48
N ALA A 189 -2.93 6.48 -5.83
CA ALA A 189 -1.49 6.62 -6.00
C ALA A 189 -0.76 6.34 -4.70
N LEU A 190 0.24 5.46 -4.77
CA LEU A 190 1.11 5.13 -3.65
C LEU A 190 2.57 5.48 -3.98
N SER A 191 3.38 5.80 -2.97
CA SER A 191 4.84 6.02 -3.11
C SER A 191 5.56 5.88 -1.76
N GLY A 192 6.76 5.30 -1.69
CA GLY A 192 7.39 4.92 -0.42
C GLY A 192 8.24 3.62 -0.37
N TYR A 193 8.29 2.79 -1.42
CA TYR A 193 8.98 1.49 -1.35
C TYR A 193 10.49 1.61 -1.15
N GLN A 194 11.06 2.79 -1.39
CA GLN A 194 12.49 2.98 -1.39
C GLN A 194 12.96 4.19 -0.59
N CYS A 195 13.38 3.92 0.64
CA CYS A 195 14.68 4.43 1.08
C CYS A 195 15.42 3.28 1.78
N ASP A 196 16.60 2.94 1.29
CA ASP A 196 17.55 2.26 2.15
C ASP A 196 18.27 3.32 2.99
N GLY A 197 18.98 2.91 4.03
CA GLY A 197 19.76 3.82 4.88
C GLY A 197 20.81 4.66 4.13
N GLN A 198 20.96 4.53 2.81
CA GLN A 198 21.88 5.29 1.95
C GLN A 198 21.18 6.42 1.17
N GLY A 199 19.85 6.46 1.14
CA GLY A 199 19.08 7.54 0.55
C GLY A 199 17.84 7.07 -0.18
N CYS A 200 16.88 7.98 -0.32
CA CYS A 200 15.70 7.75 -1.14
C CYS A 200 16.05 8.01 -2.60
N THR A 201 15.80 7.08 -3.52
CA THR A 201 15.88 7.47 -4.94
C THR A 201 14.63 8.27 -5.29
N ILE A 202 14.84 9.34 -6.05
CA ILE A 202 13.77 10.20 -6.57
C ILE A 202 12.89 9.46 -7.61
N HIS A 203 13.28 8.27 -8.05
CA HIS A 203 12.66 7.59 -9.17
C HIS A 203 11.22 7.18 -8.86
N ASP A 204 10.98 6.69 -7.65
CA ASP A 204 9.67 6.23 -7.19
C ASP A 204 8.58 7.33 -7.32
N VAL A 205 8.92 8.56 -6.92
CA VAL A 205 7.97 9.69 -7.00
C VAL A 205 7.90 10.33 -8.38
N THR A 206 8.90 10.15 -9.25
CA THR A 206 9.01 10.90 -10.51
C THR A 206 7.87 10.58 -11.47
N ALA A 207 7.64 9.29 -11.72
CA ALA A 207 6.59 8.82 -12.61
C ALA A 207 5.20 9.11 -12.04
N THR A 208 5.01 8.88 -10.73
CA THR A 208 3.74 9.14 -10.04
C THR A 208 3.38 10.62 -10.03
N ASN A 209 4.32 11.51 -9.72
CA ASN A 209 4.10 12.94 -9.77
C ASN A 209 3.84 13.47 -11.19
N GLN A 210 4.38 12.81 -12.21
CA GLN A 210 4.04 13.15 -13.60
C GLN A 210 2.56 12.90 -13.87
N LEU A 211 2.05 11.73 -13.48
CA LEU A 211 0.64 11.36 -13.64
C LEU A 211 -0.31 12.15 -12.75
N LEU A 212 0.14 12.66 -11.60
CA LEU A 212 -0.65 13.50 -10.69
C LEU A 212 -0.55 15.01 -10.98
N SER A 213 0.18 15.42 -12.01
CA SER A 213 0.49 16.83 -12.28
C SER A 213 -0.73 17.73 -12.51
N PHE A 214 -1.86 17.16 -12.95
CA PHE A 214 -3.12 17.88 -13.12
C PHE A 214 -3.93 18.05 -11.81
N ALA A 215 -3.58 17.31 -10.74
CA ALA A 215 -4.39 17.19 -9.54
C ALA A 215 -3.96 18.08 -8.37
N ASP A 216 -2.84 18.83 -8.46
CA ASP A 216 -2.22 19.54 -7.32
C ASP A 216 -1.97 18.59 -6.11
N ILE A 217 -1.50 17.38 -6.42
CA ILE A 217 -1.02 16.39 -5.46
C ILE A 217 0.39 16.01 -5.89
N GLN A 218 1.35 16.12 -4.97
CA GLN A 218 2.74 15.80 -5.24
C GLN A 218 3.37 15.09 -4.05
N PHE A 219 3.94 13.91 -4.27
CA PHE A 219 4.81 13.26 -3.30
C PHE A 219 6.16 13.98 -3.23
N ASN A 220 6.60 14.29 -2.02
CA ASN A 220 7.94 14.80 -1.76
C ASN A 220 8.97 13.66 -1.83
N THR A 221 10.25 14.02 -1.93
CA THR A 221 11.36 13.06 -2.02
C THR A 221 11.95 12.70 -0.66
N ASP A 222 11.23 12.99 0.42
CA ASP A 222 11.65 12.72 1.79
C ASP A 222 11.37 11.28 2.20
N GLY A 223 12.16 10.73 3.12
CA GLY A 223 11.90 9.43 3.73
C GLY A 223 11.61 9.66 5.21
N LEU A 224 10.33 9.81 5.55
CA LEU A 224 9.86 10.00 6.91
C LEU A 224 9.54 8.65 7.54
N LEU A 225 9.48 8.57 8.86
CA LEU A 225 9.10 7.33 9.56
C LEU A 225 10.07 6.15 9.36
N ASP A 226 11.32 6.41 8.97
CA ASP A 226 12.40 5.41 9.02
C ASP A 226 12.65 4.99 10.48
N PRO A 227 12.38 3.73 10.87
CA PRO A 227 12.57 3.25 12.23
C PRO A 227 14.02 3.38 12.72
N ALA A 228 15.00 3.31 11.82
CA ALA A 228 16.41 3.51 12.15
C ALA A 228 16.72 4.96 12.56
N ARG A 229 15.87 5.92 12.15
CA ARG A 229 16.04 7.36 12.42
C ARG A 229 15.03 7.90 13.44
N SER A 230 13.88 7.24 13.62
CA SER A 230 12.80 7.69 14.51
C SER A 230 13.09 7.48 15.99
N GLY A 231 14.25 6.89 16.33
CA GLY A 231 14.64 6.66 17.73
C GLY A 231 13.74 5.67 18.46
N CYS A 232 13.02 4.81 17.71
CA CYS A 232 12.26 3.70 18.27
C CYS A 232 12.86 2.33 17.89
N PRO A 233 13.91 1.88 18.59
CA PRO A 233 14.56 0.59 18.33
C PRO A 233 13.60 -0.62 18.40
N ASN A 234 12.53 -0.48 19.19
CA ASN A 234 11.55 -1.55 19.44
C ASN A 234 10.25 -1.39 18.63
N CYS A 235 10.09 -0.38 17.77
CA CYS A 235 8.89 -0.23 16.94
C CYS A 235 8.94 -1.09 15.67
N ASN A 236 10.10 -1.65 15.33
CA ASN A 236 10.31 -2.45 14.13
C ASN A 236 9.82 -3.91 14.26
N CYS A 237 9.03 -4.22 15.29
CA CYS A 237 8.61 -5.58 15.61
C CYS A 237 7.48 -6.12 14.71
N TRP A 238 6.84 -5.25 13.92
CA TRP A 238 5.89 -5.63 12.86
C TRP A 238 6.54 -5.76 11.47
N GLY A 239 7.87 -5.82 11.40
CA GLY A 239 8.58 -6.03 10.14
C GLY A 239 8.82 -4.76 9.33
N GLY A 240 9.02 -3.64 10.00
CA GLY A 240 9.30 -2.34 9.38
C GLY A 240 8.35 -1.28 9.91
N PRO A 241 7.07 -1.33 9.53
CA PRO A 241 6.18 -0.18 9.63
C PRO A 241 5.94 0.38 11.03
N LEU A 242 5.86 1.71 11.10
CA LEU A 242 5.38 2.46 12.24
C LEU A 242 3.87 2.68 12.14
N PRO A 243 3.15 2.79 13.27
CA PRO A 243 1.73 3.11 13.25
C PRO A 243 1.52 4.56 12.84
N LEU A 244 0.90 4.77 11.69
CA LEU A 244 0.38 6.07 11.29
C LEU A 244 -1.01 6.23 11.92
N GLY A 245 -1.10 7.02 12.98
CA GLY A 245 -2.26 7.20 13.84
C GLY A 245 -2.31 6.25 15.04
N GLY A 246 -3.30 6.48 15.90
CA GLY A 246 -3.62 5.62 17.04
C GLY A 246 -2.85 5.96 18.32
N PRO A 247 -3.18 5.29 19.45
CA PRO A 247 -2.59 5.59 20.75
C PRO A 247 -1.31 4.78 21.04
N LEU A 248 -0.70 4.15 20.04
CA LEU A 248 0.43 3.25 20.27
C LEU A 248 1.72 4.05 20.50
N PRO A 249 2.65 3.53 21.32
CA PRO A 249 3.98 4.12 21.42
C PRO A 249 4.64 4.22 20.04
N GLY A 250 5.15 5.40 19.70
CA GLY A 250 5.77 5.65 18.39
C GLY A 250 4.78 5.93 17.26
N SER A 251 3.47 6.00 17.53
CA SER A 251 2.49 6.45 16.55
C SER A 251 2.79 7.87 16.08
N VAL A 252 2.65 8.09 14.77
CA VAL A 252 2.80 9.42 14.15
C VAL A 252 1.53 9.77 13.40
N GLY A 253 1.16 11.05 13.37
CA GLY A 253 0.00 11.51 12.62
C GLY A 253 -1.35 11.21 13.27
N THR A 254 -2.40 11.74 12.65
CA THR A 254 -3.79 11.56 13.08
C THR A 254 -4.67 11.46 11.85
N TRP A 255 -5.54 10.44 11.84
CA TRP A 255 -6.55 10.24 10.81
C TRP A 255 -7.75 11.13 11.06
N ASN A 256 -8.14 11.87 10.03
CA ASN A 256 -9.34 12.70 10.04
C ASN A 256 -10.58 11.81 9.92
N GLN A 257 -11.32 11.65 11.03
CA GLN A 257 -12.47 10.75 11.07
C GLN A 257 -13.69 11.27 10.29
N ASP A 258 -13.68 12.54 9.89
CA ASP A 258 -14.76 13.16 9.12
C ASP A 258 -14.60 12.95 7.60
N THR A 259 -13.47 12.37 7.15
CA THR A 259 -13.22 12.14 5.72
C THR A 259 -13.57 10.72 5.29
N PRO A 260 -13.93 10.51 4.02
CA PRO A 260 -14.24 9.17 3.51
C PRO A 260 -13.07 8.18 3.65
N ILE A 261 -11.82 8.66 3.59
CA ILE A 261 -10.64 7.80 3.72
C ILE A 261 -10.29 7.53 5.19
N GLY A 262 -10.38 8.54 6.06
CA GLY A 262 -9.95 8.44 7.45
C GLY A 262 -11.02 7.92 8.42
N LYS A 263 -12.31 7.91 8.03
CA LYS A 263 -13.39 7.37 8.85
C LYS A 263 -13.10 5.93 9.28
N ASP A 264 -13.25 5.67 10.58
CA ASP A 264 -13.04 4.37 11.22
C ASP A 264 -11.59 3.83 11.15
N ILE A 265 -10.65 4.63 10.62
CA ILE A 265 -9.21 4.35 10.67
C ILE A 265 -8.60 4.94 11.93
N ARG A 266 -8.05 4.08 12.76
CA ARG A 266 -7.24 4.43 13.92
C ARG A 266 -5.76 4.38 13.58
N SER A 267 -5.33 3.33 12.89
CA SER A 267 -3.93 3.15 12.53
C SER A 267 -3.76 2.35 11.24
N VAL A 268 -2.78 2.77 10.45
CA VAL A 268 -2.30 2.08 9.24
C VAL A 268 -0.78 2.04 9.34
N GLY A 269 -0.16 0.92 8.97
CA GLY A 269 1.30 0.85 8.98
C GLY A 269 1.89 1.64 7.83
N ALA A 270 2.96 2.39 8.10
CA ALA A 270 3.76 3.05 7.08
C ALA A 270 5.25 2.89 7.39
N TYR A 271 6.08 2.69 6.37
CA TYR A 271 7.53 2.53 6.51
C TYR A 271 8.25 3.39 5.48
N ILE A 272 8.97 4.39 5.97
CA ILE A 272 9.71 5.30 5.08
C ILE A 272 8.74 6.06 4.15
N ALA A 273 7.66 6.57 4.74
CA ALA A 273 6.62 7.27 4.03
C ALA A 273 7.12 8.58 3.39
N ARG A 274 6.56 8.90 2.22
CA ARG A 274 6.67 10.21 1.55
C ARG A 274 5.64 11.16 2.12
N SER A 275 6.04 12.40 2.41
CA SER A 275 5.04 13.43 2.66
C SER A 275 4.39 13.91 1.35
N ILE A 276 3.12 14.30 1.43
CA ILE A 276 2.33 14.76 0.29
C ILE A 276 2.12 16.27 0.38
N LYS A 277 2.52 16.96 -0.67
CA LYS A 277 2.26 18.39 -0.87
C LYS A 277 0.98 18.56 -1.69
N THR A 278 0.11 19.42 -1.20
CA THR A 278 -1.12 19.84 -1.89
C THR A 278 -1.60 21.17 -1.32
N SER A 279 -2.35 21.94 -2.10
CA SER A 279 -3.07 23.13 -1.64
C SER A 279 -4.59 23.01 -1.81
N THR A 280 -5.06 21.96 -2.46
CA THR A 280 -6.47 21.80 -2.88
C THR A 280 -7.08 20.46 -2.53
N ALA A 281 -6.30 19.43 -2.22
CA ALA A 281 -6.80 18.15 -1.77
C ALA A 281 -7.16 18.19 -0.27
N THR A 282 -8.14 17.38 0.13
CA THR A 282 -8.51 17.19 1.53
C THR A 282 -7.46 16.29 2.20
N VAL A 283 -7.04 16.65 3.41
CA VAL A 283 -6.07 15.86 4.18
C VAL A 283 -6.79 14.82 5.03
N ASP A 284 -6.44 13.55 4.83
CA ASP A 284 -6.98 12.40 5.55
C ASP A 284 -6.09 11.97 6.72
N CYS A 285 -4.77 12.13 6.59
CA CYS A 285 -3.83 11.87 7.67
C CYS A 285 -2.65 12.83 7.65
N THR A 286 -2.33 13.41 8.80
CA THR A 286 -1.21 14.35 8.97
C THR A 286 -0.64 14.33 10.39
N ASP A 287 0.64 14.66 10.54
CA ASP A 287 1.28 14.97 11.83
C ASP A 287 1.26 16.47 12.18
N GLY A 288 0.54 17.28 11.40
CA GLY A 288 0.48 18.74 11.50
C GLY A 288 1.57 19.47 10.70
N THR A 289 2.60 18.77 10.24
CA THR A 289 3.68 19.29 9.38
C THR A 289 3.65 18.64 8.00
N ASN A 290 3.46 17.33 7.95
CA ASN A 290 3.50 16.48 6.78
C ASN A 290 2.12 15.84 6.59
N ASN A 291 1.65 15.78 5.34
CA ASN A 291 0.47 14.97 5.00
C ASN A 291 0.94 13.60 4.54
N PHE A 292 0.25 12.55 4.97
CA PHE A 292 0.56 11.16 4.62
C PHE A 292 -0.56 10.49 3.83
N ALA A 293 -1.78 11.03 3.91
CA ALA A 293 -2.92 10.60 3.12
C ALA A 293 -3.74 11.83 2.72
N VAL A 294 -4.09 11.93 1.44
CA VAL A 294 -4.98 12.98 0.92
C VAL A 294 -5.92 12.41 -0.12
N HIS A 295 -7.06 13.07 -0.31
CA HIS A 295 -7.97 12.77 -1.40
C HIS A 295 -8.51 14.02 -2.08
N LYS A 296 -8.96 13.87 -3.32
CA LYS A 296 -9.53 14.96 -4.11
C LYS A 296 -10.58 14.45 -5.08
N GLU A 297 -11.62 15.24 -5.30
CA GLU A 297 -12.55 15.07 -6.42
C GLU A 297 -12.03 15.89 -7.62
N VAL A 298 -12.00 15.28 -8.80
CA VAL A 298 -11.58 15.92 -10.05
C VAL A 298 -12.61 15.60 -11.13
N GLY A 299 -13.41 16.60 -11.50
CA GLY A 299 -14.56 16.38 -12.37
C GLY A 299 -15.55 15.43 -11.70
N LYS A 300 -15.83 14.28 -12.32
CA LYS A 300 -16.63 13.21 -11.72
C LYS A 300 -15.80 12.13 -11.02
N GLY A 301 -14.48 12.15 -11.17
CA GLY A 301 -13.58 11.14 -10.65
C GLY A 301 -12.98 11.51 -9.31
N HIS A 302 -12.26 10.55 -8.74
CA HIS A 302 -11.80 10.60 -7.37
C HIS A 302 -10.36 10.13 -7.30
N ILE A 303 -9.51 10.91 -6.63
CA ILE A 303 -8.09 10.62 -6.46
C ILE A 303 -7.81 10.41 -4.98
N VAL A 304 -7.11 9.33 -4.64
CA VAL A 304 -6.53 9.06 -3.33
C VAL A 304 -5.03 8.99 -3.49
N ALA A 305 -4.28 9.65 -2.61
CA ALA A 305 -2.84 9.52 -2.53
C ALA A 305 -2.43 9.15 -1.11
N PHE A 306 -1.66 8.07 -0.98
CA PHE A 306 -1.13 7.59 0.29
C PHE A 306 0.39 7.47 0.19
N GLY A 307 1.08 8.04 1.18
CA GLY A 307 2.53 8.24 1.16
C GLY A 307 3.35 6.99 1.41
N ASP A 308 2.81 5.79 1.23
CA ASP A 308 3.51 4.54 1.50
C ASP A 308 2.87 3.35 0.76
N GLU A 309 3.64 2.40 0.25
CA GLU A 309 3.12 1.19 -0.41
C GLU A 309 3.13 -0.04 0.50
N TRP A 310 3.62 0.04 1.74
CA TRP A 310 3.67 -1.12 2.62
C TRP A 310 2.29 -1.68 2.96
N VAL A 311 1.24 -0.87 2.82
CA VAL A 311 -0.16 -1.29 2.87
C VAL A 311 -0.53 -2.39 1.87
N THR A 312 0.34 -2.71 0.90
CA THR A 312 0.17 -3.83 -0.03
C THR A 312 0.83 -5.14 0.45
N TYR A 313 1.83 -5.07 1.34
CA TYR A 313 2.59 -6.25 1.79
C TYR A 313 1.79 -7.14 2.73
N SER A 314 1.79 -8.44 2.46
CA SER A 314 1.14 -9.47 3.27
C SER A 314 1.52 -9.45 4.75
N GLY A 315 2.74 -9.02 5.10
CA GLY A 315 3.18 -8.86 6.48
C GLY A 315 2.29 -7.90 7.29
N GLN A 316 1.74 -6.85 6.65
CA GLN A 316 0.82 -5.91 7.27
C GLN A 316 -0.58 -6.49 7.48
N TRP A 317 -1.04 -7.30 6.52
CA TRP A 317 -2.37 -7.92 6.54
C TRP A 317 -2.47 -9.11 7.49
N LEU A 318 -1.45 -9.97 7.46
CA LEU A 318 -1.48 -11.26 8.14
C LEU A 318 -0.77 -11.20 9.51
N GLY A 319 0.09 -10.20 9.72
CA GLY A 319 0.88 -10.08 10.96
C GLY A 319 1.91 -11.20 11.13
N THR A 320 2.17 -11.99 10.09
CA THR A 320 3.04 -13.16 10.12
C THR A 320 4.03 -13.11 8.97
N ALA A 321 5.09 -12.32 9.09
CA ALA A 321 6.27 -12.53 8.26
C ALA A 321 7.19 -13.50 9.01
N GLU A 322 7.66 -14.57 8.36
CA GLU A 322 8.40 -15.67 9.02
C GLU A 322 9.69 -15.21 9.73
N CYS A 323 10.22 -14.07 9.31
CA CYS A 323 11.42 -13.44 9.84
C CYS A 323 11.20 -12.59 11.10
N LEU A 324 9.95 -12.37 11.53
CA LEU A 324 9.69 -11.59 12.74
C LEU A 324 10.14 -12.39 13.95
N ASN A 325 10.92 -11.75 14.82
CA ASN A 325 11.41 -12.34 16.05
C ASN A 325 10.22 -12.62 16.98
N PRO A 326 9.80 -13.90 17.20
CA PRO A 326 8.58 -14.21 17.92
C PRO A 326 8.64 -13.77 19.39
N GLN A 327 9.84 -13.65 19.96
CA GLN A 327 10.05 -13.14 21.31
C GLN A 327 9.50 -11.72 21.50
N MET A 328 9.47 -10.90 20.44
CA MET A 328 8.93 -9.53 20.49
C MET A 328 7.43 -9.47 20.81
N TYR A 329 6.68 -10.53 20.56
CA TYR A 329 5.26 -10.62 20.90
C TYR A 329 5.02 -11.12 22.33
N THR A 330 6.06 -11.65 22.98
CA THR A 330 5.99 -12.23 24.33
C THR A 330 6.78 -11.44 25.39
N ASP A 331 7.61 -10.48 24.99
CA ASP A 331 8.34 -9.60 25.91
C ASP A 331 7.45 -8.42 26.33
N PRO A 332 7.08 -8.27 27.61
CA PRO A 332 6.26 -7.15 28.08
C PRO A 332 6.92 -5.76 27.92
N ASN A 333 8.21 -5.70 27.62
CA ASN A 333 8.93 -4.45 27.32
C ASN A 333 8.95 -4.12 25.83
N SER A 334 8.41 -4.99 24.98
CA SER A 334 8.27 -4.77 23.54
C SER A 334 7.05 -3.92 23.22
N ALA A 335 7.17 -3.02 22.24
CA ALA A 335 6.03 -2.26 21.73
C ALA A 335 4.97 -3.16 21.06
N CYS A 336 5.36 -4.37 20.63
CA CYS A 336 4.49 -5.38 20.03
C CYS A 336 3.99 -6.45 21.00
N TYR A 337 4.17 -6.26 22.33
CA TYR A 337 3.70 -7.24 23.30
C TYR A 337 2.22 -7.60 23.08
N GLU A 338 1.95 -8.88 22.80
CA GLU A 338 0.63 -9.44 22.51
C GLU A 338 -0.11 -8.81 21.31
N ARG A 339 0.59 -8.15 20.38
CA ARG A 339 -0.01 -7.40 19.26
C ARG A 339 0.71 -7.66 17.94
N SER A 340 0.07 -8.36 17.01
CA SER A 340 0.53 -8.51 15.63
C SER A 340 0.16 -7.29 14.77
N ALA A 341 0.80 -7.18 13.59
CA ALA A 341 0.48 -6.12 12.63
C ALA A 341 -1.01 -6.15 12.23
N ALA A 342 -1.56 -7.35 11.99
CA ALA A 342 -2.97 -7.55 11.65
C ALA A 342 -3.97 -7.12 12.74
N GLN A 343 -3.54 -7.08 14.01
CA GLN A 343 -4.36 -6.60 15.12
C GLN A 343 -4.28 -5.08 15.30
N VAL A 344 -3.22 -4.46 14.78
CA VAL A 344 -2.87 -3.06 15.01
C VAL A 344 -3.26 -2.19 13.82
N PHE A 345 -2.96 -2.65 12.62
CA PHE A 345 -3.18 -1.90 11.39
C PHE A 345 -4.50 -2.32 10.75
N GLN A 346 -5.34 -1.34 10.45
CA GLN A 346 -6.65 -1.55 9.83
C GLN A 346 -6.51 -1.54 8.31
N ILE A 347 -5.69 -2.44 7.77
CA ILE A 347 -5.35 -2.46 6.34
C ILE A 347 -6.58 -2.74 5.48
N SER A 348 -7.43 -3.71 5.84
CA SER A 348 -8.70 -3.96 5.13
C SER A 348 -9.63 -2.74 5.15
N GLN A 349 -9.74 -2.02 6.28
CA GLN A 349 -10.57 -0.81 6.37
C GLN A 349 -9.98 0.31 5.50
N PHE A 350 -8.66 0.49 5.50
CA PHE A 350 -8.00 1.50 4.67
C PHE A 350 -8.29 1.27 3.20
N TRP A 351 -8.09 0.04 2.72
CA TRP A 351 -8.37 -0.31 1.34
C TRP A 351 -9.85 -0.25 0.98
N TYR A 352 -10.73 -0.66 1.91
CA TYR A 352 -12.17 -0.47 1.75
C TYR A 352 -12.51 1.01 1.51
N ASN A 353 -12.06 1.90 2.40
CA ASN A 353 -12.32 3.34 2.28
C ASN A 353 -11.74 3.92 0.98
N ALA A 354 -10.48 3.59 0.67
CA ALA A 354 -9.78 4.10 -0.52
C ALA A 354 -10.45 3.65 -1.83
N ILE A 355 -10.77 2.37 -1.97
CA ILE A 355 -11.38 1.84 -3.19
C ILE A 355 -12.83 2.27 -3.29
N LYS A 356 -13.59 2.31 -2.18
CA LYS A 356 -14.97 2.84 -2.20
C LYS A 356 -15.02 4.30 -2.63
N TYR A 357 -14.08 5.12 -2.17
CA TYR A 357 -14.00 6.51 -2.59
C TYR A 357 -13.59 6.63 -4.06
N ALA A 358 -12.55 5.90 -4.48
CA ALA A 358 -12.06 5.93 -5.86
C ALA A 358 -13.10 5.41 -6.87
N ALA A 359 -13.81 4.34 -6.52
CA ALA A 359 -14.86 3.72 -7.34
C ALA A 359 -16.26 4.27 -7.07
N SER A 360 -16.39 5.44 -6.46
CA SER A 360 -17.70 5.99 -6.03
C SER A 360 -18.66 6.28 -7.18
N SER A 361 -18.18 6.31 -8.42
CA SER A 361 -18.98 6.36 -9.64
C SER A 361 -19.70 5.03 -9.98
N VAL A 362 -19.38 3.93 -9.27
CA VAL A 362 -19.92 2.59 -9.53
C VAL A 362 -20.69 2.04 -8.33
N GLU A 363 -22.02 1.96 -8.46
CA GLU A 363 -22.92 1.60 -7.36
C GLU A 363 -22.89 0.10 -6.99
N CYS A 364 -22.63 -0.80 -7.94
CA CYS A 364 -22.70 -2.25 -7.67
C CYS A 364 -21.53 -2.80 -6.83
N PHE A 365 -20.49 -1.98 -6.56
CA PHE A 365 -19.26 -2.50 -6.00
C PHE A 365 -19.46 -2.83 -4.53
N THR A 366 -19.13 -4.04 -4.10
CA THR A 366 -19.25 -4.47 -2.71
C THR A 366 -17.96 -5.11 -2.22
N ILE A 367 -17.70 -4.95 -0.93
CA ILE A 367 -16.65 -5.66 -0.20
C ILE A 367 -17.29 -6.25 1.06
N GLU A 368 -17.20 -7.57 1.19
CA GLU A 368 -17.74 -8.38 2.26
C GLU A 368 -16.61 -8.92 3.13
N ASP A 369 -16.05 -8.08 4.00
CA ASP A 369 -15.07 -8.48 5.01
C ASP A 369 -15.61 -8.12 6.41
N PRO A 370 -15.75 -9.09 7.35
CA PRO A 370 -16.25 -8.82 8.69
C PRO A 370 -15.33 -7.92 9.53
N ALA A 371 -14.08 -7.68 9.10
CA ALA A 371 -13.19 -6.73 9.74
C ALA A 371 -13.52 -5.26 9.39
N ILE A 372 -14.37 -5.01 8.38
CA ILE A 372 -14.78 -3.66 7.96
C ILE A 372 -15.91 -3.13 8.84
N ILE A 373 -15.75 -1.91 9.30
CA ILE A 373 -16.76 -1.06 9.93
C ILE A 373 -17.43 -0.25 8.79
N ARG A 374 -18.76 -0.37 8.66
CA ARG A 374 -19.56 0.26 7.60
C ARG A 374 -20.24 1.56 8.08
#